data_AF-A0AAE0WI32-F1
#
_entry.id   AF-A0AAE0WI32-F1
#
_cell.length_a   1.000
_cell.length_b   1.000
_cell.length_c   1.000
_cell.angle_alpha   90.00
_cell.angle_beta   90.00
_cell.angle_gamma   90.00
#
_symmetry.space_group_name_H-M   'P 1'
#
loop_
_entity.id
_entity.type
_entity.pdbx_description
1 polymer ?
#
loop_
_entity_poly.entity_id
_entity_poly.type
_entity_poly.pdbx_seq_one_letter_code
_entity_poly.pdbx_strand_id
1 'polypeptide(L)'
;MRLWAIADIHLSFKSNREEFAKLQSRGPDDGLILAGDVGENLETLNEAFRVAKGKFKHVFWVPGNHELYTSKVAKEDEMHLKGEAKYMACIKAAKKHGVLTPEDEFMTWVYEDDQGFQVAAVICPIFTLYDYSFRPQNVTREGALEWAMEEGIRATDESLLYPDPYSTRDEWCAQLVSESETKLAKAAKTGFPLVIINHWPLREDTIFIPKVPRFSLWCGTTKTKDWHTKYHAKVIVTGHLHVRRTDWIDNVRFEEVSLGYPRQWQEAKDEGHNVNTLLREILPGPPTPTGGEEPTTTWRGRGRGWSLSHGLEEPLRRPTFAAKDAPEDALTMTPTSPTGRLV
;
A
#
# COMPACT_ATOMS: atom_id res chain seq x y z
N MET A 1 7.90 1.17 -25.60
CA MET A 1 8.10 1.73 -24.25
C MET A 1 7.87 0.64 -23.23
N ARG A 2 8.67 0.52 -22.15
CA ARG A 2 8.41 -0.46 -21.08
C ARG A 2 7.77 0.21 -19.88
N LEU A 3 6.87 -0.51 -19.21
CA LEU A 3 6.21 -0.04 -17.99
C LEU A 3 6.65 -0.91 -16.82
N TRP A 4 7.26 -0.28 -15.83
CA TRP A 4 7.75 -0.92 -14.61
C TRP A 4 6.83 -0.61 -13.43
N ALA A 5 6.85 -1.43 -12.38
CA ALA A 5 6.11 -1.17 -11.15
C ALA A 5 6.89 -1.57 -9.90
N ILE A 6 6.63 -0.83 -8.82
CA ILE A 6 7.06 -1.11 -7.45
C ILE A 6 6.08 -0.45 -6.47
N ALA A 7 5.96 -1.01 -5.28
CA ALA A 7 5.14 -0.47 -4.19
C ALA A 7 5.89 -0.59 -2.86
N ASP A 8 5.33 -0.01 -1.79
CA ASP A 8 5.77 -0.29 -0.42
C ASP A 8 7.26 0.02 -0.23
N ILE A 9 7.69 1.18 -0.73
CA ILE A 9 9.08 1.64 -0.69
C ILE A 9 9.40 2.16 0.71
N HIS A 10 8.46 2.75 1.43
CA HIS A 10 8.62 3.23 2.81
C HIS A 10 9.87 4.10 3.01
N LEU A 11 9.94 5.25 2.31
CA LEU A 11 11.11 6.13 2.28
C LEU A 11 11.49 6.76 3.62
N SER A 12 10.65 6.67 4.66
CA SER A 12 11.07 7.04 6.02
C SER A 12 12.18 6.13 6.55
N PHE A 13 12.33 4.91 6.02
CA PHE A 13 13.49 4.07 6.31
C PHE A 13 14.67 4.49 5.45
N LYS A 14 15.73 4.99 6.11
CA LYS A 14 16.98 5.45 5.46
C LYS A 14 17.53 4.44 4.44
N SER A 15 17.58 3.15 4.78
CA SER A 15 18.05 2.10 3.85
C SER A 15 17.22 2.06 2.55
N ASN A 16 15.89 2.13 2.64
CA ASN A 16 15.04 2.12 1.46
C ASN A 16 15.17 3.43 0.67
N ARG A 17 15.30 4.57 1.36
CA ARG A 17 15.52 5.89 0.73
C ARG A 17 16.83 5.94 -0.07
N GLU A 18 17.92 5.45 0.51
CA GLU A 18 19.23 5.39 -0.15
C GLU A 18 19.20 4.47 -1.38
N GLU A 19 18.45 3.37 -1.32
CA GLU A 19 18.29 2.45 -2.44
C GLU A 19 17.40 3.03 -3.53
N PHE A 20 16.29 3.66 -3.17
CA PHE A 20 15.41 4.35 -4.11
C PHE A 20 16.12 5.52 -4.82
N ALA A 21 17.04 6.22 -4.16
CA ALA A 21 17.85 7.26 -4.80
C ALA A 21 18.72 6.73 -5.96
N LYS A 22 18.98 5.41 -6.02
CA LYS A 22 19.74 4.74 -7.09
C LYS A 22 18.85 4.28 -8.25
N LEU A 23 17.58 4.62 -8.24
CA LEU A 23 16.62 4.23 -9.26
C LEU A 23 17.09 4.63 -10.67
N GLN A 24 16.93 3.74 -11.65
CA GLN A 24 17.25 3.95 -13.06
C GLN A 24 16.19 3.29 -13.94
N SER A 25 15.85 3.96 -15.04
CA SER A 25 15.10 3.36 -16.14
C SER A 25 15.98 2.44 -16.99
N ARG A 26 15.36 1.55 -17.76
CA ARG A 26 16.07 0.68 -18.72
C ARG A 26 16.07 1.25 -20.14
N GLY A 27 15.16 2.19 -20.42
CA GLY A 27 15.08 2.94 -21.66
C GLY A 27 14.58 4.37 -21.45
N PRO A 28 14.86 5.27 -22.41
CA PRO A 28 14.55 6.70 -22.29
C PRO A 28 13.04 7.00 -22.25
N ASP A 29 12.22 6.11 -22.80
CA ASP A 29 10.76 6.24 -22.83
C ASP A 29 10.03 5.38 -21.80
N ASP A 30 10.76 4.79 -20.85
CA ASP A 30 10.15 3.90 -19.86
C ASP A 30 9.22 4.67 -18.90
N GLY A 31 8.20 3.95 -18.44
CA GLY A 31 7.28 4.38 -17.40
C GLY A 31 7.51 3.65 -16.08
N LEU A 32 7.10 4.27 -14.97
CA LEU A 32 7.11 3.67 -13.63
C LEU A 32 5.76 3.84 -12.93
N ILE A 33 5.26 2.76 -12.33
CA ILE A 33 4.13 2.74 -11.41
C ILE A 33 4.67 2.68 -9.98
N LEU A 34 4.22 3.60 -9.14
CA LEU A 34 4.40 3.60 -7.69
C LEU A 34 3.07 3.21 -7.03
N ALA A 35 2.89 1.94 -6.68
CA ALA A 35 1.60 1.38 -6.26
C ALA A 35 1.30 1.52 -4.75
N GLY A 36 1.48 2.74 -4.22
CA GLY A 36 1.24 3.08 -2.81
C GLY A 36 2.40 2.76 -1.87
N ASP A 37 2.30 3.30 -0.65
CA ASP A 37 3.26 3.15 0.45
C ASP A 37 4.71 3.52 0.07
N VAL A 38 4.84 4.64 -0.64
CA VAL A 38 6.08 5.33 -0.96
C VAL A 38 6.65 6.04 0.27
N GLY A 39 5.82 6.72 1.07
CA GLY A 39 6.25 7.38 2.32
C GLY A 39 5.12 8.08 3.08
N GLU A 40 5.30 8.36 4.37
CA GLU A 40 4.20 8.84 5.24
C GLU A 40 3.94 10.36 5.20
N ASN A 41 4.82 11.16 4.58
CA ASN A 41 4.69 12.62 4.59
C ASN A 41 5.03 13.27 3.24
N LEU A 42 4.62 14.52 3.07
CA LEU A 42 4.77 15.23 1.80
C LEU A 42 6.25 15.45 1.43
N GLU A 43 7.16 15.57 2.39
CA GLU A 43 8.59 15.68 2.09
C GLU A 43 9.10 14.42 1.38
N THR A 44 8.85 13.25 1.96
CA THR A 44 9.26 11.96 1.37
C THR A 44 8.59 11.70 0.03
N LEU A 45 7.32 12.07 -0.14
CA LEU A 45 6.62 11.96 -1.42
C LEU A 45 7.21 12.90 -2.49
N ASN A 46 7.47 14.16 -2.14
CA ASN A 46 8.09 15.11 -3.08
C ASN A 46 9.48 14.64 -3.54
N GLU A 47 10.27 14.07 -2.63
CA GLU A 47 11.55 13.47 -3.00
C GLU A 47 11.36 12.26 -3.93
N ALA A 48 10.44 11.35 -3.60
CA ALA A 48 10.17 10.18 -4.40
C ALA A 48 9.80 10.54 -5.84
N PHE A 49 8.85 11.47 -5.98
CA PHE A 49 8.38 11.93 -7.27
C PHE A 49 9.48 12.62 -8.07
N ARG A 50 10.30 13.46 -7.42
CA ARG A 50 11.47 14.08 -8.06
C ARG A 50 12.46 13.04 -8.57
N VAL A 51 12.78 12.02 -7.75
CA VAL A 51 13.71 10.95 -8.14
C VAL A 51 13.13 10.13 -9.30
N ALA A 52 11.87 9.68 -9.20
CA ALA A 52 11.22 8.89 -10.23
C ALA A 52 11.11 9.65 -11.57
N LYS A 53 10.66 10.92 -11.54
CA LYS A 53 10.54 11.77 -12.73
C LYS A 53 11.89 12.15 -13.35
N GLY A 54 12.96 12.17 -12.57
CA GLY A 54 14.32 12.35 -13.08
C GLY A 54 14.84 11.13 -13.86
N LYS A 55 14.15 9.98 -13.82
CA LYS A 55 14.60 8.71 -14.39
C LYS A 55 13.63 8.11 -15.41
N PHE A 56 12.33 8.31 -15.21
CA PHE A 56 11.28 7.77 -16.07
C PHE A 56 10.51 8.89 -16.75
N LYS A 57 10.18 8.70 -18.03
CA LYS A 57 9.43 9.66 -18.82
C LYS A 57 8.02 9.85 -18.25
N HIS A 58 7.36 8.73 -17.96
CA HIS A 58 6.03 8.68 -17.37
C HIS A 58 6.10 8.07 -15.98
N VAL A 59 5.44 8.68 -15.00
CA VAL A 59 5.32 8.13 -13.65
C VAL A 59 3.86 8.18 -13.25
N PHE A 60 3.35 7.05 -12.78
CA PHE A 60 2.01 6.87 -12.25
C PHE A 60 2.13 6.57 -10.76
N TRP A 61 1.26 7.14 -9.96
CA TRP A 61 1.22 6.89 -8.52
C TRP A 61 -0.22 6.71 -8.06
N VAL A 62 -0.43 5.79 -7.13
CA VAL A 62 -1.67 5.66 -6.35
C VAL A 62 -1.30 5.73 -4.86
N PRO A 63 -2.16 6.28 -3.98
CA PRO A 63 -1.89 6.29 -2.55
C PRO A 63 -2.02 4.89 -1.96
N GLY A 64 -1.18 4.59 -0.97
CA GLY A 64 -1.40 3.53 0.00
C GLY A 64 -1.91 4.07 1.33
N ASN A 65 -2.00 3.23 2.35
CA ASN A 65 -2.47 3.66 3.67
C ASN A 65 -1.44 4.57 4.36
N HIS A 66 -0.14 4.36 4.15
CA HIS A 66 0.90 5.14 4.82
C HIS A 66 0.89 6.62 4.40
N GLU A 67 0.60 6.94 3.13
CA GLU A 67 0.46 8.33 2.69
C GLU A 67 -0.68 9.08 3.37
N LEU A 68 -1.69 8.35 3.84
CA LEU A 68 -2.89 8.89 4.47
C LEU A 68 -2.76 9.00 5.99
N TYR A 69 -1.63 8.55 6.56
CA TYR A 69 -1.38 8.67 7.98
C TYR A 69 -1.18 10.13 8.40
N THR A 70 -1.88 10.50 9.46
CA THR A 70 -1.72 11.80 10.12
C THR A 70 -1.11 11.58 11.49
N SER A 71 0.20 11.81 11.60
CA SER A 71 0.92 11.67 12.86
C SER A 71 0.97 12.98 13.64
N LYS A 72 0.85 12.92 14.96
CA LYS A 72 0.99 14.10 15.85
C LYS A 72 2.40 14.68 15.87
N VAL A 73 3.40 13.93 15.39
CA VAL A 73 4.78 14.40 15.22
C VAL A 73 5.08 14.84 13.78
N ALA A 74 4.07 14.89 12.91
CA ALA A 74 4.21 15.50 11.59
C ALA A 74 4.56 16.99 11.71
N LYS A 75 5.13 17.56 10.65
CA LYS A 75 5.40 19.00 10.57
C LYS A 75 4.10 19.79 10.74
N GLU A 76 4.22 21.02 11.23
CA GLU A 76 3.09 21.88 11.59
C GLU A 76 2.14 22.17 10.41
N ASP A 77 2.69 22.24 9.20
CA ASP A 77 1.93 22.40 7.96
C ASP A 77 1.21 21.13 7.49
N GLU A 78 1.51 19.96 8.07
CA GLU A 78 0.85 18.69 7.75
C GLU A 78 -0.01 18.14 8.89
N MET A 79 0.24 18.53 10.14
CA MET A 79 -0.41 17.92 11.32
C MET A 79 -1.94 18.05 11.34
N HIS A 80 -2.49 19.00 10.58
CA HIS A 80 -3.92 19.27 10.47
C HIS A 80 -4.58 18.56 9.27
N LEU A 81 -3.78 18.05 8.33
CA LEU A 81 -4.29 17.34 7.15
C LEU A 81 -4.75 15.95 7.54
N LYS A 82 -6.01 15.61 7.25
CA LYS A 82 -6.63 14.31 7.52
C LYS A 82 -7.50 13.87 6.36
N GLY A 83 -7.73 12.56 6.25
CA GLY A 83 -8.62 11.96 5.26
C GLY A 83 -8.46 12.53 3.86
N GLU A 84 -9.55 12.98 3.27
CA GLU A 84 -9.58 13.53 1.91
C GLU A 84 -8.66 14.75 1.77
N ALA A 85 -8.56 15.62 2.78
CA ALA A 85 -7.66 16.77 2.72
C ALA A 85 -6.17 16.35 2.65
N LYS A 86 -5.78 15.29 3.38
CA LYS A 86 -4.44 14.70 3.28
C LYS A 86 -4.22 14.06 1.92
N TYR A 87 -5.19 13.29 1.43
CA TYR A 87 -5.15 12.70 0.08
C TYR A 87 -4.94 13.77 -1.00
N MET A 88 -5.73 14.85 -0.98
CA MET A 88 -5.61 15.95 -1.95
C MET A 88 -4.30 16.71 -1.84
N ALA A 89 -3.70 16.80 -0.65
CA ALA A 89 -2.35 17.34 -0.50
C ALA A 89 -1.28 16.45 -1.19
N CYS A 90 -1.41 15.13 -1.07
CA CYS A 90 -0.55 14.16 -1.78
C CYS A 90 -0.75 14.27 -3.30
N ILE A 91 -1.99 14.39 -3.78
CA ILE A 91 -2.30 14.64 -5.21
C ILE A 91 -1.63 15.92 -5.70
N LYS A 92 -1.71 17.01 -4.95
CA LYS A 92 -1.06 18.28 -5.28
C LYS A 92 0.46 18.13 -5.36
N ALA A 93 1.06 17.37 -4.45
CA ALA A 93 2.49 17.07 -4.49
C ALA A 93 2.87 16.27 -5.75
N ALA A 94 2.12 15.23 -6.10
CA ALA A 94 2.35 14.45 -7.32
C ALA A 94 2.24 15.31 -8.59
N LYS A 95 1.17 16.12 -8.70
CA LYS A 95 0.94 17.02 -9.84
C LYS A 95 2.05 18.05 -10.03
N LYS A 96 2.65 18.57 -8.95
CA LYS A 96 3.80 19.49 -9.02
C LYS A 96 4.99 18.90 -9.78
N HIS A 97 5.15 17.58 -9.78
CA HIS A 97 6.25 16.89 -10.48
C HIS A 97 5.81 16.29 -11.83
N GLY A 98 4.55 16.46 -12.24
CA GLY A 98 4.02 15.82 -13.45
C GLY A 98 3.93 14.29 -13.33
N VAL A 99 3.61 13.81 -12.12
CA VAL A 99 3.22 12.41 -11.85
C VAL A 99 1.71 12.29 -12.05
N LEU A 100 1.30 11.24 -12.76
CA LEU A 100 -0.11 10.93 -13.02
C LEU A 100 -0.72 10.20 -11.83
N THR A 101 -1.95 10.57 -11.47
CA THR A 101 -2.62 10.20 -10.22
C THR A 101 -3.99 9.58 -10.48
N PRO A 102 -4.69 9.03 -9.46
CA PRO A 102 -6.08 8.59 -9.61
C PRO A 102 -7.04 9.72 -10.00
N GLU A 103 -6.67 10.99 -9.83
CA GLU A 103 -7.51 12.15 -10.20
C GLU A 103 -7.34 12.60 -11.66
N ASP A 104 -6.38 12.02 -12.39
CA ASP A 104 -6.11 12.39 -13.79
C ASP A 104 -6.84 11.46 -14.76
N GLU A 105 -7.02 11.89 -16.01
CA GLU A 105 -7.53 11.01 -17.07
C GLU A 105 -6.55 9.85 -17.32
N PHE A 106 -7.08 8.66 -17.58
CA PHE A 106 -6.26 7.48 -17.81
C PHE A 106 -5.48 7.61 -19.13
N MET A 107 -4.25 7.11 -19.12
CA MET A 107 -3.32 7.28 -20.22
C MET A 107 -3.28 6.02 -21.08
N THR A 108 -3.43 6.17 -22.40
CA THR A 108 -3.11 5.09 -23.35
C THR A 108 -1.59 4.91 -23.44
N TRP A 109 -1.14 3.68 -23.24
CA TRP A 109 0.24 3.26 -23.31
C TRP A 109 0.47 2.39 -24.53
N VAL A 110 1.27 2.87 -25.48
CA VAL A 110 1.66 2.12 -26.68
C VAL A 110 2.99 1.40 -26.43
N TYR A 111 3.03 0.10 -26.69
CA TYR A 111 4.21 -0.72 -26.48
C TYR A 111 4.31 -1.80 -27.55
N GLU A 112 5.47 -2.44 -27.62
CA GLU A 112 5.73 -3.57 -28.51
C GLU A 112 5.48 -4.86 -27.71
N ASP A 113 4.66 -5.77 -28.23
CA ASP A 113 4.42 -7.08 -27.62
C ASP A 113 5.60 -8.06 -27.86
N ASP A 114 5.43 -9.31 -27.44
CA ASP A 114 6.45 -10.35 -27.59
C ASP A 114 6.68 -10.80 -29.05
N GLN A 115 5.78 -10.44 -29.96
CA GLN A 115 5.86 -10.71 -31.39
C GLN A 115 6.40 -9.52 -32.20
N GLY A 116 6.69 -8.39 -31.55
CA GLY A 116 7.18 -7.19 -32.22
C GLY A 116 6.07 -6.28 -32.76
N PHE A 117 4.79 -6.53 -32.44
CA PHE A 117 3.69 -5.70 -32.91
C PHE A 117 3.43 -4.52 -31.96
N GLN A 118 3.11 -3.36 -32.53
CA GLN A 118 2.65 -2.22 -31.75
C GLN A 118 1.21 -2.45 -31.28
N VAL A 119 1.05 -2.48 -29.97
CA VAL A 119 -0.22 -2.65 -29.27
C VAL A 119 -0.42 -1.55 -28.24
N ALA A 120 -1.63 -1.42 -27.71
CA ALA A 120 -1.95 -0.42 -26.70
C ALA A 120 -2.73 -1.02 -25.52
N ALA A 121 -2.50 -0.44 -24.34
CA ALA A 121 -3.28 -0.67 -23.13
C ALA A 121 -3.62 0.68 -22.48
N VAL A 122 -4.62 0.74 -21.62
CA VAL A 122 -4.94 1.95 -20.85
C VAL A 122 -4.48 1.78 -19.41
N ILE A 123 -3.64 2.69 -18.93
CA ILE A 123 -3.10 2.67 -17.57
C ILE A 123 -4.09 3.38 -16.66
N CYS A 124 -4.61 2.65 -15.67
CA CYS A 124 -5.74 3.05 -14.83
C CYS A 124 -5.32 3.10 -13.35
N PRO A 125 -4.68 4.19 -12.88
CA PRO A 125 -4.47 4.43 -11.46
C PRO A 125 -5.82 4.66 -10.76
N ILE A 126 -6.13 3.85 -9.74
CA ILE A 126 -7.34 3.97 -8.93
C ILE A 126 -6.99 4.01 -7.45
N PHE A 127 -7.94 4.43 -6.62
CA PHE A 127 -7.84 4.43 -5.17
C PHE A 127 -9.17 3.94 -4.61
N THR A 128 -9.16 2.85 -3.84
CA THR A 128 -10.39 2.24 -3.30
C THR A 128 -10.48 2.25 -1.78
N LEU A 129 -9.34 2.35 -1.07
CA LEU A 129 -9.28 2.03 0.36
C LEU A 129 -9.82 0.61 0.63
N TYR A 130 -10.48 0.41 1.79
CA TYR A 130 -11.07 -0.86 2.24
C TYR A 130 -12.33 -0.60 3.09
N ASP A 131 -13.19 -1.61 3.22
CA ASP A 131 -14.48 -1.55 3.92
C ASP A 131 -14.70 -2.73 4.89
N TYR A 132 -13.61 -3.38 5.34
CA TYR A 132 -13.66 -4.51 6.27
C TYR A 132 -14.46 -5.70 5.75
N SER A 133 -14.76 -5.78 4.46
CA SER A 133 -15.55 -6.87 3.86
C SER A 133 -14.75 -8.14 3.58
N PHE A 134 -13.42 -8.08 3.59
CA PHE A 134 -12.53 -9.25 3.61
C PHE A 134 -12.47 -9.86 5.01
N ARG A 135 -13.63 -10.28 5.49
CA ARG A 135 -13.87 -10.96 6.77
C ARG A 135 -14.67 -12.23 6.49
N PRO A 136 -14.57 -13.26 7.36
CA PRO A 136 -15.43 -14.43 7.25
C PRO A 136 -16.91 -14.05 7.23
N GLN A 137 -17.73 -14.77 6.45
CA GLN A 137 -19.16 -14.47 6.30
C GLN A 137 -19.94 -14.50 7.64
N ASN A 138 -19.47 -15.30 8.60
CA ASN A 138 -20.08 -15.40 9.93
C ASN A 138 -19.66 -14.27 10.89
N VAL A 139 -18.73 -13.39 10.49
CA VAL A 139 -18.31 -12.22 11.27
C VAL A 139 -19.08 -10.99 10.76
N THR A 140 -19.82 -10.33 11.64
CA THR A 140 -20.56 -9.11 11.29
C THR A 140 -19.60 -7.93 11.05
N ARG A 141 -20.08 -6.88 10.38
CA ARG A 141 -19.24 -5.70 10.15
C ARG A 141 -18.85 -5.04 11.47
N GLU A 142 -19.79 -4.93 12.39
CA GLU A 142 -19.62 -4.30 13.71
C GLU A 142 -18.64 -5.10 14.58
N GLY A 143 -18.68 -6.43 14.50
CA GLY A 143 -17.78 -7.33 15.22
C GLY A 143 -16.42 -7.56 14.57
N ALA A 144 -16.16 -7.00 13.38
CA ALA A 144 -14.94 -7.29 12.62
C ALA A 144 -13.66 -6.91 13.37
N LEU A 145 -13.62 -5.72 13.99
CA LEU A 145 -12.44 -5.27 14.74
C LEU A 145 -12.21 -6.12 15.99
N GLU A 146 -13.28 -6.46 16.72
CA GLU A 146 -13.18 -7.34 17.89
C GLU A 146 -12.64 -8.72 17.49
N TRP A 147 -13.15 -9.28 16.39
CA TRP A 147 -12.65 -10.53 15.82
C TRP A 147 -11.15 -10.46 15.51
N ALA A 148 -10.63 -9.41 14.87
CA ALA A 148 -9.18 -9.32 14.65
C ALA A 148 -8.39 -9.18 15.97
N MET A 149 -8.94 -8.43 16.94
CA MET A 149 -8.32 -8.18 18.24
C MET A 149 -8.22 -9.42 19.14
N GLU A 150 -9.07 -10.44 18.95
CA GLU A 150 -8.93 -11.74 19.64
C GLU A 150 -7.55 -12.39 19.40
N GLU A 151 -6.92 -12.13 18.25
CA GLU A 151 -5.55 -12.58 17.93
C GLU A 151 -4.50 -11.48 18.13
N GLY A 152 -4.87 -10.35 18.76
CA GLY A 152 -3.99 -9.21 18.97
C GLY A 152 -3.62 -8.46 17.68
N ILE A 153 -4.38 -8.64 16.60
CA ILE A 153 -4.12 -8.01 15.29
C ILE A 153 -4.92 -6.72 15.16
N ARG A 154 -4.22 -5.61 14.93
CA ARG A 154 -4.82 -4.30 14.66
C ARG A 154 -3.95 -3.48 13.71
N ALA A 155 -4.52 -2.97 12.62
CA ALA A 155 -3.79 -2.03 11.77
C ALA A 155 -3.59 -0.68 12.45
N THR A 156 -2.45 -0.06 12.18
CA THR A 156 -2.14 1.31 12.61
C THR A 156 -3.13 2.33 12.03
N ASP A 157 -3.72 2.01 10.88
CA ASP A 157 -4.77 2.76 10.20
C ASP A 157 -5.88 3.18 11.15
N GLU A 158 -6.27 2.31 12.09
CA GLU A 158 -7.31 2.57 13.09
C GLU A 158 -7.03 3.78 13.98
N SER A 159 -5.78 4.23 14.05
CA SER A 159 -5.36 5.36 14.87
C SER A 159 -4.84 6.54 14.05
N LEU A 160 -4.35 6.31 12.82
CA LEU A 160 -3.66 7.34 12.03
C LEU A 160 -4.31 7.66 10.68
N LEU A 161 -5.11 6.76 10.10
CA LEU A 161 -5.81 6.97 8.84
C LEU A 161 -7.22 7.45 9.16
N TYR A 162 -7.43 8.76 9.13
CA TYR A 162 -8.72 9.36 9.42
C TYR A 162 -9.61 9.40 8.16
N PRO A 163 -10.92 9.11 8.26
CA PRO A 163 -11.79 9.07 7.10
C PRO A 163 -12.45 10.41 6.72
N ASP A 164 -12.11 11.52 7.40
CA ASP A 164 -12.75 12.83 7.17
C ASP A 164 -12.79 13.20 5.66
N PRO A 165 -13.90 13.76 5.14
CA PRO A 165 -15.12 14.18 5.85
C PRO A 165 -16.15 13.05 6.08
N TYR A 166 -15.84 11.82 5.67
CA TYR A 166 -16.72 10.67 5.82
C TYR A 166 -16.76 10.20 7.28
N SER A 167 -17.87 9.61 7.70
CA SER A 167 -18.03 9.16 9.09
C SER A 167 -17.18 7.93 9.38
N THR A 168 -16.94 7.11 8.37
CA THR A 168 -16.19 5.84 8.46
C THR A 168 -15.32 5.62 7.22
N ARG A 169 -14.32 4.73 7.34
CA ARG A 169 -13.50 4.30 6.20
C ARG A 169 -14.32 3.54 5.17
N ASP A 170 -15.38 2.86 5.60
CA ASP A 170 -16.35 2.16 4.75
C ASP A 170 -17.09 3.11 3.82
N GLU A 171 -17.60 4.22 4.36
CA GLU A 171 -18.27 5.26 3.59
C GLU A 171 -17.32 5.88 2.57
N TRP A 172 -16.09 6.19 2.99
CA TRP A 172 -15.07 6.71 2.09
C TRP A 172 -14.71 5.70 0.99
N CYS A 173 -14.49 4.43 1.34
CA CYS A 173 -14.25 3.35 0.40
C CYS A 173 -15.40 3.22 -0.60
N ALA A 174 -16.66 3.28 -0.14
CA ALA A 174 -17.82 3.20 -1.03
C ALA A 174 -17.85 4.33 -2.07
N GLN A 175 -17.52 5.56 -1.67
CA GLN A 175 -17.40 6.69 -2.59
C GLN A 175 -16.27 6.48 -3.61
N LEU A 176 -15.08 6.14 -3.13
CA LEU A 176 -13.89 5.89 -3.94
C LEU A 176 -14.09 4.76 -4.96
N VAL A 177 -14.78 3.69 -4.55
CA VAL A 177 -15.17 2.57 -5.43
C VAL A 177 -16.12 3.06 -6.53
N SER A 178 -17.12 3.87 -6.20
CA SER A 178 -18.08 4.39 -7.19
C SER A 178 -17.41 5.29 -8.24
N GLU A 179 -16.48 6.15 -7.81
CA GLU A 179 -15.71 7.02 -8.71
C GLU A 179 -14.79 6.21 -9.62
N SER A 180 -14.05 5.26 -9.05
CA SER A 180 -13.18 4.36 -9.79
C SER A 180 -13.96 3.50 -10.80
N GLU A 181 -15.15 3.02 -10.42
CA GLU A 181 -16.05 2.27 -11.29
C GLU A 181 -16.45 3.10 -12.52
N THR A 182 -16.82 4.36 -12.31
CA THR A 182 -17.20 5.27 -13.39
C THR A 182 -16.07 5.49 -14.38
N LYS A 183 -14.83 5.70 -13.88
CA LYS A 183 -13.64 5.90 -14.72
C LYS A 183 -13.25 4.64 -15.49
N LEU A 184 -13.26 3.48 -14.83
CA LEU A 184 -12.97 2.19 -15.47
C LEU A 184 -14.01 1.85 -16.54
N ALA A 185 -15.30 2.08 -16.28
CA ALA A 185 -16.36 1.87 -17.26
C ALA A 185 -16.21 2.79 -18.50
N LYS A 186 -15.71 4.01 -18.33
CA LYS A 186 -15.37 4.91 -19.46
C LYS A 186 -14.17 4.36 -20.23
N ALA A 187 -13.09 3.98 -19.55
CA ALA A 187 -11.88 3.45 -20.17
C ALA A 187 -12.11 2.14 -20.92
N ALA A 188 -12.97 1.29 -20.37
CA ALA A 188 -13.38 0.03 -20.97
C ALA A 188 -14.03 0.20 -22.35
N LYS A 189 -14.67 1.34 -22.62
CA LYS A 189 -15.27 1.65 -23.94
C LYS A 189 -14.23 1.95 -25.02
N THR A 190 -12.96 2.15 -24.67
CA THR A 190 -11.89 2.33 -25.66
C THR A 190 -11.57 1.05 -26.43
N GLY A 191 -11.94 -0.11 -25.90
CA GLY A 191 -11.64 -1.43 -26.48
C GLY A 191 -10.20 -1.91 -26.25
N PHE A 192 -9.32 -1.07 -25.68
CA PHE A 192 -7.99 -1.49 -25.27
C PHE A 192 -8.03 -2.21 -23.91
N PRO A 193 -7.18 -3.23 -23.69
CA PRO A 193 -7.05 -3.84 -22.38
C PRO A 193 -6.60 -2.84 -21.31
N LEU A 194 -7.06 -3.04 -20.08
CA LEU A 194 -6.71 -2.15 -18.96
C LEU A 194 -5.53 -2.69 -18.14
N VAL A 195 -4.67 -1.80 -17.66
CA VAL A 195 -3.75 -2.05 -16.55
C VAL A 195 -4.28 -1.31 -15.34
N ILE A 196 -4.92 -2.03 -14.41
CA ILE A 196 -5.56 -1.42 -13.23
C ILE A 196 -4.55 -1.44 -12.09
N ILE A 197 -4.29 -0.27 -11.50
CA ILE A 197 -3.32 -0.08 -10.44
C ILE A 197 -4.06 0.38 -9.20
N ASN A 198 -3.93 -0.35 -8.11
CA ASN A 198 -4.47 0.03 -6.81
C ASN A 198 -3.46 -0.39 -5.73
N HIS A 199 -3.38 0.30 -4.60
CA HIS A 199 -2.50 -0.18 -3.54
C HIS A 199 -3.05 -1.48 -2.91
N TRP A 200 -4.33 -1.46 -2.53
CA TRP A 200 -5.03 -2.61 -1.97
C TRP A 200 -5.34 -3.68 -3.03
N PRO A 201 -5.14 -4.97 -2.70
CA PRO A 201 -5.64 -6.08 -3.50
C PRO A 201 -7.13 -5.95 -3.86
N LEU A 202 -7.47 -6.17 -5.14
CA LEU A 202 -8.85 -6.07 -5.62
C LEU A 202 -9.68 -7.34 -5.37
N ARG A 203 -9.05 -8.41 -4.85
CA ARG A 203 -9.69 -9.69 -4.58
C ARG A 203 -9.19 -10.32 -3.29
N GLU A 204 -10.11 -10.86 -2.50
CA GLU A 204 -9.81 -11.51 -1.22
C GLU A 204 -8.94 -12.77 -1.39
N ASP A 205 -9.13 -13.54 -2.46
CA ASP A 205 -8.35 -14.77 -2.73
C ASP A 205 -6.89 -14.48 -3.16
N THR A 206 -6.56 -13.20 -3.40
CA THR A 206 -5.17 -12.77 -3.61
C THR A 206 -4.44 -12.42 -2.31
N ILE A 207 -5.14 -12.41 -1.18
CA ILE A 207 -4.55 -12.15 0.14
C ILE A 207 -3.79 -13.38 0.61
N PHE A 208 -2.49 -13.23 0.89
CA PHE A 208 -1.68 -14.28 1.49
C PHE A 208 -0.75 -13.73 2.57
N ILE A 209 -1.22 -13.79 3.82
CA ILE A 209 -0.50 -13.30 5.01
C ILE A 209 -0.67 -14.30 6.17
N PRO A 210 -0.14 -15.54 6.05
CA PRO A 210 -0.52 -16.67 6.91
C PRO A 210 -0.18 -16.51 8.39
N LYS A 211 0.73 -15.60 8.79
CA LYS A 211 1.01 -15.35 10.22
C LYS A 211 0.05 -14.33 10.85
N VAL A 212 -0.67 -13.55 10.04
CA VAL A 212 -1.62 -12.52 10.49
C VAL A 212 -2.90 -12.54 9.63
N PRO A 213 -3.58 -13.69 9.50
CA PRO A 213 -4.68 -13.85 8.53
C PRO A 213 -5.83 -12.88 8.79
N ARG A 214 -6.13 -12.54 10.04
CA ARG A 214 -7.20 -11.57 10.38
C ARG A 214 -6.87 -10.13 10.00
N PHE A 215 -5.65 -9.84 9.53
CA PHE A 215 -5.31 -8.53 8.96
C PHE A 215 -6.01 -8.30 7.60
N SER A 216 -6.63 -9.34 7.02
CA SER A 216 -7.42 -9.24 5.78
C SER A 216 -8.46 -8.11 5.79
N LEU A 217 -8.99 -7.73 6.97
CA LEU A 217 -9.94 -6.64 7.14
C LEU A 217 -9.50 -5.32 6.51
N TRP A 218 -8.19 -5.05 6.51
CA TRP A 218 -7.61 -3.80 6.03
C TRP A 218 -7.07 -3.92 4.60
N CYS A 219 -7.29 -5.05 3.93
CA CYS A 219 -6.65 -5.37 2.66
C CYS A 219 -7.49 -5.07 1.41
N GLY A 220 -8.71 -4.55 1.53
CA GLY A 220 -9.53 -4.17 0.38
C GLY A 220 -11.03 -4.30 0.60
N THR A 221 -11.76 -4.47 -0.50
CA THR A 221 -13.23 -4.58 -0.53
C THR A 221 -13.69 -5.68 -1.49
N THR A 222 -14.76 -6.38 -1.12
CA THR A 222 -15.42 -7.40 -1.97
C THR A 222 -16.07 -6.81 -3.22
N LYS A 223 -16.31 -5.49 -3.26
CA LYS A 223 -16.95 -4.80 -4.39
C LYS A 223 -16.14 -4.81 -5.68
N THR A 224 -14.84 -5.10 -5.61
CA THR A 224 -13.92 -5.08 -6.76
C THR A 224 -13.59 -6.47 -7.30
N LYS A 225 -14.20 -7.53 -6.74
CA LYS A 225 -13.82 -8.93 -6.98
C LYS A 225 -13.78 -9.33 -8.46
N ASP A 226 -14.67 -8.77 -9.27
CA ASP A 226 -14.85 -9.09 -10.69
C ASP A 226 -14.29 -8.01 -11.63
N TRP A 227 -13.63 -6.97 -11.11
CA TRP A 227 -13.19 -5.83 -11.93
C TRP A 227 -12.17 -6.22 -13.00
N HIS A 228 -11.36 -7.26 -12.74
CA HIS A 228 -10.38 -7.75 -13.71
C HIS A 228 -11.03 -8.31 -14.97
N THR A 229 -12.18 -8.99 -14.87
CA THR A 229 -12.93 -9.49 -16.03
C THR A 229 -13.93 -8.47 -16.54
N LYS A 230 -14.69 -7.82 -15.64
CA LYS A 230 -15.70 -6.80 -15.96
C LYS A 230 -15.12 -5.66 -16.80
N TYR A 231 -13.89 -5.26 -16.52
CA TYR A 231 -13.19 -4.19 -17.25
C TYR A 231 -12.03 -4.70 -18.10
N HIS A 232 -12.04 -5.98 -18.49
CA HIS A 232 -11.07 -6.57 -19.43
C HIS A 232 -9.62 -6.14 -19.14
N ALA A 233 -9.25 -6.27 -17.87
CA ALA A 233 -7.89 -5.98 -17.44
C ALA A 233 -6.94 -7.01 -18.04
N LYS A 234 -5.79 -6.55 -18.52
CA LYS A 234 -4.64 -7.40 -18.85
C LYS A 234 -3.78 -7.65 -17.62
N VAL A 235 -3.65 -6.64 -16.75
CA VAL A 235 -2.86 -6.75 -15.51
C VAL A 235 -3.53 -5.96 -14.40
N ILE A 236 -3.57 -6.55 -13.20
CA ILE A 236 -3.87 -5.87 -11.93
C ILE A 236 -2.55 -5.71 -11.17
N VAL A 237 -2.22 -4.49 -10.75
CA VAL A 237 -0.96 -4.17 -10.04
C VAL A 237 -1.28 -3.66 -8.64
N THR A 238 -0.75 -4.34 -7.62
CA THR A 238 -1.02 -4.05 -6.20
C THR A 238 0.23 -4.10 -5.32
N GLY A 239 0.12 -3.56 -4.11
CA GLY A 239 1.15 -3.59 -3.07
C GLY A 239 0.58 -4.13 -1.75
N HIS A 240 0.84 -3.41 -0.66
CA HIS A 240 0.21 -3.51 0.67
C HIS A 240 0.61 -4.76 1.49
N LEU A 241 0.64 -5.94 0.85
CA LEU A 241 0.82 -7.20 1.56
C LEU A 241 2.28 -7.47 1.93
N HIS A 242 3.23 -6.84 1.24
CA HIS A 242 4.65 -7.13 1.31
C HIS A 242 4.97 -8.59 0.93
N VAL A 243 4.20 -9.14 -0.03
CA VAL A 243 4.30 -10.53 -0.47
C VAL A 243 4.38 -10.58 -1.99
N ARG A 244 5.60 -10.35 -2.49
CA ARG A 244 5.91 -10.27 -3.91
C ARG A 244 5.57 -11.57 -4.63
N ARG A 245 4.61 -11.51 -5.54
CA ARG A 245 4.17 -12.68 -6.31
C ARG A 245 3.52 -12.26 -7.63
N THR A 246 3.32 -13.27 -8.48
CA THR A 246 2.53 -13.19 -9.70
C THR A 246 1.46 -14.28 -9.63
N ASP A 247 0.20 -13.91 -9.80
CA ASP A 247 -0.90 -14.86 -9.98
C ASP A 247 -1.53 -14.70 -11.37
N TRP A 248 -2.23 -15.74 -11.80
CA TRP A 248 -3.05 -15.73 -13.00
C TRP A 248 -4.44 -16.20 -12.61
N ILE A 249 -5.45 -15.36 -12.83
CA ILE A 249 -6.84 -15.63 -12.48
C ILE A 249 -7.70 -15.16 -13.65
N ASP A 250 -8.52 -16.04 -14.19
CA ASP A 250 -9.38 -15.76 -15.36
C ASP A 250 -8.58 -15.17 -16.55
N ASN A 251 -7.40 -15.73 -16.85
CA ASN A 251 -6.43 -15.22 -17.84
C ASN A 251 -5.87 -13.81 -17.57
N VAL A 252 -6.15 -13.20 -16.41
CA VAL A 252 -5.61 -11.89 -16.02
C VAL A 252 -4.41 -12.09 -15.09
N ARG A 253 -3.32 -11.36 -15.36
CA ARG A 253 -2.14 -11.35 -14.49
C ARG A 253 -2.35 -10.43 -13.30
N PHE A 254 -2.12 -10.92 -12.10
CA PHE A 254 -2.08 -10.12 -10.87
C PHE A 254 -0.64 -10.03 -10.40
N GLU A 255 -0.18 -8.80 -10.15
CA GLU A 255 1.20 -8.53 -9.74
C GLU A 255 1.21 -7.81 -8.39
N GLU A 256 1.65 -8.51 -7.35
CA GLU A 256 2.04 -7.88 -6.10
C GLU A 256 3.51 -7.44 -6.24
N VAL A 257 3.73 -6.13 -6.12
CA VAL A 257 4.99 -5.47 -6.47
C VAL A 257 5.68 -4.77 -5.30
N SER A 258 5.33 -5.12 -4.07
CA SER A 258 5.91 -4.53 -2.86
C SER A 258 7.42 -4.65 -2.82
N LEU A 259 8.11 -3.68 -2.24
CA LEU A 259 9.50 -3.82 -1.79
C LEU A 259 9.54 -4.27 -0.32
N GLY A 260 8.74 -3.59 0.52
CA GLY A 260 8.61 -3.83 1.94
C GLY A 260 9.66 -3.12 2.80
N TYR A 261 9.57 -3.33 4.11
CA TYR A 261 10.50 -2.78 5.10
C TYR A 261 11.93 -3.30 4.91
N PRO A 262 12.97 -2.58 5.35
CA PRO A 262 14.37 -2.98 5.09
C PRO A 262 14.71 -4.45 5.39
N ARG A 263 14.22 -5.00 6.51
CA ARG A 263 14.48 -6.41 6.89
C ARG A 263 13.80 -7.43 5.96
N GLN A 264 12.69 -7.06 5.34
CA GLN A 264 11.86 -7.92 4.50
C GLN A 264 12.50 -8.25 3.15
N TRP A 265 13.47 -7.45 2.73
CA TRP A 265 14.20 -7.68 1.49
C TRP A 265 15.72 -7.66 1.68
N GLN A 266 16.19 -7.75 2.94
CA GLN A 266 17.61 -7.80 3.27
C GLN A 266 18.30 -9.02 2.64
N GLU A 267 17.66 -10.20 2.65
CA GLU A 267 18.18 -11.41 1.97
C GLU A 267 18.44 -11.12 0.48
N ALA A 268 17.54 -10.39 -0.20
CA ALA A 268 17.75 -10.00 -1.58
C ALA A 268 18.93 -9.04 -1.73
N LYS A 269 19.11 -8.07 -0.81
CA LYS A 269 20.28 -7.17 -0.81
C LYS A 269 21.58 -7.94 -0.65
N ASP A 270 21.61 -8.90 0.26
CA ASP A 270 22.80 -9.72 0.55
C ASP A 270 23.19 -10.59 -0.67
N GLU A 271 22.19 -11.00 -1.48
CA GLU A 271 22.38 -11.63 -2.80
C GLU A 271 22.80 -10.66 -3.92
N GLY A 272 23.00 -9.37 -3.61
CA GLY A 272 23.41 -8.35 -4.58
C GLY A 272 22.26 -7.66 -5.32
N HIS A 273 21.01 -7.85 -4.89
CA HIS A 273 19.87 -7.15 -5.46
C HIS A 273 19.71 -5.73 -4.91
N ASN A 274 19.14 -4.89 -5.75
CA ASN A 274 18.80 -3.50 -5.43
C ASN A 274 17.42 -3.15 -5.99
N VAL A 275 16.95 -1.93 -5.73
CA VAL A 275 15.62 -1.46 -6.17
C VAL A 275 15.38 -1.71 -7.68
N ASN A 276 16.39 -1.52 -8.53
CA ASN A 276 16.26 -1.65 -9.99
C ASN A 276 16.07 -3.10 -10.44
N THR A 277 16.73 -4.05 -9.76
CA THR A 277 16.54 -5.48 -10.01
C THR A 277 15.19 -5.99 -9.49
N LEU A 278 14.59 -5.27 -8.54
CA LEU A 278 13.29 -5.62 -7.98
C LEU A 278 12.12 -4.91 -8.68
N LEU A 279 12.34 -4.00 -9.64
CA LEU A 279 11.25 -3.48 -10.48
C LEU A 279 10.54 -4.63 -11.22
N ARG A 280 9.19 -4.65 -11.16
CA ARG A 280 8.37 -5.61 -11.91
C ARG A 280 8.09 -5.07 -13.30
N GLU A 281 8.30 -5.86 -14.34
CA GLU A 281 7.87 -5.50 -15.69
C GLU A 281 6.37 -5.75 -15.86
N ILE A 282 5.61 -4.69 -16.10
CA ILE A 282 4.17 -4.74 -16.31
C ILE A 282 3.84 -4.77 -17.80
N LEU A 283 4.43 -3.92 -18.63
CA LEU A 283 4.29 -3.99 -20.09
C LEU A 283 5.66 -3.95 -20.78
N PRO A 284 5.94 -4.82 -21.77
CA PRO A 284 5.06 -5.88 -22.28
C PRO A 284 4.76 -7.00 -21.28
N GLY A 285 5.66 -7.21 -20.31
CA GLY A 285 5.56 -8.29 -19.34
C GLY A 285 5.83 -9.66 -19.98
N PRO A 286 5.69 -10.76 -19.21
CA PRO A 286 5.75 -12.11 -19.76
C PRO A 286 4.56 -12.39 -20.70
N PRO A 287 4.71 -13.35 -21.63
CA PRO A 287 3.59 -13.82 -22.45
C PRO A 287 2.40 -14.25 -21.59
N THR A 288 1.19 -14.00 -22.08
CA THR A 288 -0.03 -14.49 -21.44
C THR A 288 -0.11 -16.00 -21.64
N PRO A 289 -0.24 -16.81 -20.58
CA PRO A 289 -0.40 -18.25 -20.69
C PRO A 289 -1.63 -18.61 -21.53
N THR A 290 -1.63 -19.80 -22.13
CA THR A 290 -2.83 -20.39 -22.72
C THR A 290 -3.88 -20.59 -21.62
N GLY A 291 -5.14 -20.25 -21.89
CA GLY A 291 -6.20 -20.45 -20.91
C GLY A 291 -6.37 -21.92 -20.54
N GLY A 292 -6.42 -22.20 -19.23
CA GLY A 292 -6.39 -23.55 -18.66
C GLY A 292 -4.99 -24.11 -18.40
N GLU A 293 -3.94 -23.41 -18.84
CA GLU A 293 -2.53 -23.74 -18.62
C GLU A 293 -1.80 -22.66 -17.80
N GLU A 294 -2.55 -21.83 -17.06
CA GLU A 294 -1.97 -20.83 -16.20
C GLU A 294 -1.08 -21.47 -15.12
N PRO A 295 0.13 -20.94 -14.89
CA PRO A 295 0.99 -21.48 -13.83
C PRO A 295 0.35 -21.21 -12.47
N THR A 296 0.70 -22.06 -11.49
CA THR A 296 0.41 -21.76 -10.09
C THR A 296 1.08 -20.44 -9.67
N THR A 297 0.65 -19.88 -8.53
CA THR A 297 1.22 -18.67 -7.95
C THR A 297 2.74 -18.70 -7.99
N THR A 298 3.33 -17.75 -8.71
CA THR A 298 4.77 -17.60 -8.81
C THR A 298 5.25 -16.69 -7.70
N TRP A 299 5.77 -17.29 -6.63
CA TRP A 299 6.38 -16.56 -5.53
C TRP A 299 7.71 -15.95 -5.96
N ARG A 300 7.87 -14.64 -5.77
CA ARG A 300 9.14 -13.96 -6.03
C ARG A 300 9.94 -13.98 -4.74
N GLY A 301 10.78 -15.01 -4.57
CA GLY A 301 11.53 -15.27 -3.34
C GLY A 301 12.43 -14.12 -2.84
N ARG A 302 12.71 -13.14 -3.69
CA ARG A 302 13.55 -11.97 -3.41
C ARG A 302 12.68 -10.80 -2.95
N GLY A 303 12.71 -10.52 -1.65
CA GLY A 303 11.83 -9.55 -1.00
C GLY A 303 10.59 -10.18 -0.35
N ARG A 304 10.71 -11.41 0.17
CA ARG A 304 9.67 -11.97 1.03
C ARG A 304 9.66 -11.17 2.34
N GLY A 305 8.65 -10.32 2.53
CA GLY A 305 8.38 -9.77 3.85
C GLY A 305 8.14 -10.83 4.93
N TRP A 306 7.93 -12.05 4.48
CA TRP A 306 7.84 -13.27 5.26
C TRP A 306 8.85 -14.31 4.74
N SER A 307 10.14 -14.18 5.09
CA SER A 307 10.97 -15.38 5.15
C SER A 307 10.41 -16.29 6.26
N LEU A 308 10.43 -17.60 6.04
CA LEU A 308 10.03 -18.61 7.03
C LEU A 308 10.87 -18.56 8.33
N SER A 309 11.91 -17.72 8.38
CA SER A 309 12.89 -17.64 9.48
C SER A 309 12.74 -16.44 10.41
N HIS A 310 11.88 -15.45 10.15
CA HIS A 310 11.77 -14.26 11.01
C HIS A 310 10.41 -14.20 11.72
N GLY A 311 10.46 -14.29 13.05
CA GLY A 311 9.33 -14.21 13.95
C GLY A 311 8.62 -12.86 13.90
N LEU A 312 7.37 -12.85 14.34
CA LEU A 312 6.58 -11.66 14.60
C LEU A 312 7.39 -10.71 15.49
N GLU A 313 7.49 -9.42 15.14
CA GLU A 313 7.99 -8.44 16.11
C GLU A 313 7.00 -8.35 17.28
N GLU A 314 7.52 -8.33 18.51
CA GLU A 314 6.73 -7.96 19.68
C GLU A 314 6.16 -6.54 19.46
N PRO A 315 4.90 -6.27 19.84
CA PRO A 315 4.36 -4.93 19.78
C PRO A 315 5.26 -4.00 20.59
N LEU A 316 5.58 -2.85 20.00
CA LEU A 316 6.33 -1.76 20.63
C LEU A 316 5.93 -1.63 22.11
N ARG A 317 6.83 -2.04 23.01
CA ARG A 317 6.63 -1.87 24.44
C ARG A 317 6.34 -0.39 24.69
N ARG A 318 5.23 -0.12 25.39
CA ARG A 318 4.91 1.23 25.89
C ARG A 318 6.16 1.82 26.54
N PRO A 319 6.52 3.08 26.29
CA PRO A 319 7.61 3.71 27.03
C PRO A 319 7.27 3.64 28.52
N THR A 320 8.07 2.91 29.28
CA THR A 320 8.05 2.96 30.73
C THR A 320 8.44 4.39 31.12
N PHE A 321 7.49 5.14 31.67
CA PHE A 321 7.78 6.40 32.34
C PHE A 321 8.69 6.06 33.53
N ALA A 322 9.99 6.21 33.34
CA ALA A 322 10.93 6.28 34.44
C ALA A 322 10.64 7.60 35.15
N ALA A 323 9.95 7.52 36.30
CA ALA A 323 9.96 8.60 37.27
C ALA A 323 11.41 8.82 37.70
N LYS A 324 11.99 9.94 37.28
CA LYS A 324 13.23 10.45 37.85
C LYS A 324 12.95 11.82 38.45
N ASP A 325 13.33 11.89 39.72
CA ASP A 325 13.74 13.08 40.47
C ASP A 325 12.62 14.00 40.97
N ALA A 326 11.99 13.58 42.06
CA ALA A 326 11.50 14.50 43.09
C ALA A 326 12.60 14.64 44.17
N PRO A 327 13.01 15.86 44.57
CA PRO A 327 13.95 16.02 45.66
C PRO A 327 13.27 15.76 47.00
N GLU A 328 13.90 14.92 47.82
CA GLU A 328 13.64 14.78 49.24
C GLU A 328 13.95 16.11 49.94
N ASP A 329 12.97 16.69 50.61
CA ASP A 329 13.22 17.45 51.81
C ASP A 329 12.27 16.97 52.91
N ALA A 330 12.89 16.46 53.96
CA ALA A 330 12.26 15.91 55.14
C ALA A 330 11.64 17.02 55.98
N LEU A 331 10.36 16.86 56.34
CA LEU A 331 9.83 17.38 57.60
C LEU A 331 8.84 16.37 58.17
N THR A 332 9.33 15.70 59.20
CA THR A 332 8.66 14.88 60.21
C THR A 332 7.31 15.45 60.65
N MET A 333 6.26 14.64 60.64
CA MET A 333 5.27 14.57 61.72
C MET A 333 4.67 13.16 61.81
N THR A 334 4.79 12.59 63.01
CA THR A 334 4.42 11.24 63.45
C THR A 334 2.90 10.97 63.39
N PRO A 335 2.44 9.78 62.99
CA PRO A 335 1.09 9.33 63.24
C PRO A 335 1.02 8.51 64.55
N THR A 336 0.30 9.03 65.55
CA THR A 336 -0.14 8.24 66.71
C THR A 336 -1.33 7.37 66.32
N SER A 337 -1.19 6.07 66.55
CA SER A 337 -2.21 5.03 66.34
C SER A 337 -3.34 5.05 67.41
N PRO A 338 -4.43 4.30 67.19
CA PRO A 338 -5.74 4.57 67.76
C PRO A 338 -6.00 3.83 69.08
N THR A 339 -6.78 4.44 69.97
CA THR A 339 -7.52 3.75 71.04
C THR A 339 -8.91 4.37 71.14
N GLY A 340 -9.94 3.52 71.12
CA GLY A 340 -11.34 3.94 70.97
C GLY A 340 -12.09 4.20 72.28
N ARG A 341 -13.33 4.68 72.15
CA ARG A 341 -14.53 4.19 72.87
C ARG A 341 -15.79 4.93 72.42
N LEU A 342 -16.84 4.15 72.27
CA LEU A 342 -18.27 4.42 72.45
C LEU A 342 -18.63 5.78 73.10
N VAL A 343 -19.53 6.51 72.44
CA VAL A 343 -20.90 6.79 72.92
C VAL A 343 -21.85 6.73 71.73
#